data_AF-A0A925AAN4-F1
#
_entry.id   AF-A0A925AAN4-F1
#
_cell.length_a   1.000
_cell.length_b   1.000
_cell.length_c   1.000
_cell.angle_alpha   90.00
_cell.angle_beta   90.00
_cell.angle_gamma   90.00
#
_symmetry.space_group_name_H-M   'P 1'
#
loop_
_entity.id
_entity.type
_entity.pdbx_description
1 polymer ?
#
loop_
_entity_poly.entity_id
_entity_poly.type
_entity_poly.pdbx_seq_one_letter_code
_entity_poly.pdbx_strand_id
1 'polypeptide(L)'
;MYWSLQLSYFVTLLLALPTGALLVRVFIVQHDCGHGSFLGARWANDLVGTLCSVLTLAPYAHWRRHHARHHVSWNNLDRRDTGSDIYSACLTVAE
;
A
#
# COMPACT_ATOMS: atom_id res chain seq x y z
N MET A 1 -11.93 16.18 -4.85
CA MET A 1 -11.98 16.63 -6.26
C MET A 1 -13.41 16.82 -6.79
N TYR A 2 -14.47 16.53 -6.02
CA TYR A 2 -15.86 16.67 -6.49
C TYR A 2 -16.21 18.07 -7.04
N TRP A 3 -15.71 19.14 -6.44
CA TRP A 3 -16.00 20.50 -6.92
C TRP A 3 -15.30 20.85 -8.24
N SER A 4 -14.15 20.24 -8.58
CA SER A 4 -13.49 20.52 -9.88
C SER A 4 -14.27 19.96 -11.06
N LEU A 5 -15.19 19.01 -10.83
CA LEU A 5 -16.10 18.50 -11.85
C LEU A 5 -17.05 19.60 -12.38
N GLN A 6 -17.35 20.61 -11.57
CA GLN A 6 -18.17 21.76 -11.98
C GLN A 6 -17.42 22.73 -12.90
N LEU A 7 -16.09 22.67 -12.95
CA LEU A 7 -15.26 23.54 -13.77
C LEU A 7 -14.95 22.88 -15.13
N SER A 8 -14.32 21.70 -15.10
CA SER A 8 -13.97 20.92 -16.30
C SER A 8 -13.40 19.55 -15.90
N TYR A 9 -13.69 18.52 -16.70
CA TYR A 9 -13.05 17.21 -16.58
C TYR A 9 -11.53 17.28 -16.77
N PHE A 10 -11.03 18.19 -17.61
CA PHE A 10 -9.59 18.35 -17.83
C PHE A 10 -8.86 18.85 -16.58
N VAL A 11 -9.46 19.82 -15.87
CA VAL A 11 -8.93 20.31 -14.59
C VAL A 11 -8.92 19.19 -13.54
N THR A 12 -9.98 18.38 -13.51
CA THR A 12 -10.05 17.21 -12.63
C THR A 12 -8.96 16.20 -12.98
N LEU A 13 -8.72 15.91 -14.25
CA LEU A 13 -7.67 14.98 -14.67
C LEU A 13 -6.28 15.49 -14.31
N LEU A 14 -6.02 16.79 -14.51
CA LEU A 14 -4.74 17.42 -14.14
C LEU A 14 -4.47 17.34 -12.64
N LEU A 15 -5.49 17.57 -11.79
CA LEU A 15 -5.36 17.46 -10.33
C LEU A 15 -5.23 16.01 -9.85
N ALA A 16 -5.68 15.02 -10.65
CA ALA A 16 -5.65 13.62 -10.26
C ALA A 16 -4.21 13.10 -10.22
N LEU A 17 -3.34 13.58 -11.12
CA LEU A 17 -1.93 13.20 -11.18
C LEU A 17 -1.15 13.53 -9.88
N PRO A 18 -1.08 14.80 -9.41
CA PRO A 18 -0.37 15.11 -8.18
C PRO A 18 -1.04 14.49 -6.95
N THR A 19 -2.37 14.35 -6.96
CA THR A 19 -3.10 13.70 -5.86
C THR A 19 -2.73 12.22 -5.76
N GLY A 20 -2.72 11.50 -6.89
CA GLY A 20 -2.32 10.10 -6.95
C GLY A 20 -0.85 9.91 -6.57
N ALA A 21 0.03 10.78 -7.08
CA ALA A 21 1.45 10.76 -6.71
C ALA A 21 1.66 10.97 -5.21
N LEU A 22 0.93 11.91 -4.59
CA LEU A 22 0.97 12.13 -3.15
C LEU A 22 0.45 10.92 -2.38
N LEU A 23 -0.64 10.30 -2.82
CA LEU A 23 -1.17 9.09 -2.17
C LEU A 23 -0.16 7.94 -2.20
N VAL A 24 0.50 7.73 -3.34
CA VAL A 24 1.59 6.73 -3.47
C VAL A 24 2.74 7.07 -2.51
N ARG A 25 3.10 8.35 -2.35
CA ARG A 25 4.13 8.77 -1.38
C ARG A 25 3.73 8.47 0.06
N VAL A 26 2.48 8.72 0.43
CA VAL A 26 1.95 8.34 1.76
C VAL A 26 2.02 6.82 1.96
N PHE A 27 1.71 6.04 0.93
CA PHE A 27 1.84 4.59 0.98
C PHE A 27 3.30 4.12 1.13
N ILE A 28 4.26 4.76 0.48
CA ILE A 28 5.69 4.46 0.67
C ILE A 28 6.11 4.69 2.13
N VAL A 29 5.67 5.79 2.75
CA VAL A 29 5.92 6.05 4.17
C VAL A 29 5.29 4.97 5.06
N GLN A 30 4.03 4.60 4.80
CA GLN A 30 3.37 3.49 5.50
C GLN A 30 4.13 2.17 5.34
N HIS A 31 4.65 1.92 4.13
CA HIS A 31 5.39 0.72 3.80
C HIS A 31 6.69 0.60 4.60
N ASP A 32 7.50 1.66 4.62
CA ASP A 32 8.76 1.70 5.36
C ASP A 32 8.51 1.63 6.87
N CYS A 33 7.41 2.23 7.35
CA CYS A 33 6.94 2.02 8.71
C CYS A 33 6.59 0.55 8.98
N GLY A 34 5.99 -0.15 8.01
CA GLY A 34 5.69 -1.58 8.11
C GLY A 34 6.93 -2.46 8.29
N HIS A 35 8.04 -2.07 7.65
CA HIS A 35 9.36 -2.68 7.85
C HIS A 35 10.04 -2.25 9.16
N GLY A 36 9.59 -1.13 9.74
CA GLY A 36 10.21 -0.52 10.91
C GLY A 36 11.49 0.24 10.60
N SER A 37 11.71 0.62 9.32
CA SER A 37 12.93 1.30 8.86
C SER A 37 12.77 2.82 8.70
N PHE A 38 11.55 3.35 8.76
CA PHE A 38 11.29 4.77 8.54
C PHE A 38 11.73 5.65 9.73
N LEU A 39 11.41 5.21 10.96
CA LEU A 39 11.80 5.89 12.19
C LEU A 39 12.68 4.98 13.07
N GLY A 40 13.51 5.57 13.93
CA GLY A 40 14.38 4.81 14.83
C GLY A 40 13.64 3.98 15.90
N ALA A 41 12.40 4.33 16.23
CA ALA A 41 11.61 3.66 17.26
C ALA A 41 10.44 2.87 16.66
N ARG A 42 10.29 1.59 17.05
CA ARG A 42 9.23 0.71 16.51
C ARG A 42 7.82 1.23 16.78
N TRP A 43 7.56 1.74 17.98
CA TRP A 43 6.24 2.30 18.33
C TRP A 43 5.88 3.52 17.45
N ALA A 44 6.88 4.33 17.09
CA ALA A 44 6.67 5.53 16.28
C ALA A 44 6.34 5.15 14.83
N ASN A 45 7.01 4.13 14.28
CA ASN A 45 6.64 3.54 12.99
C ASN A 45 5.21 3.00 13.01
N ASP A 46 4.84 2.27 14.07
CA ASP A 46 3.49 1.69 14.16
C ASP A 46 2.41 2.79 14.24
N LEU A 47 2.68 3.91 14.94
CA LEU A 47 1.80 5.07 14.98
C LEU A 47 1.68 5.75 13.60
N VAL A 48 2.82 6.11 12.98
CA VAL A 48 2.83 6.82 11.69
C VAL A 48 2.19 5.96 10.59
N GLY A 49 2.55 4.68 10.52
CA GLY A 49 1.95 3.74 9.58
C GLY A 49 0.43 3.60 9.76
N THR A 50 -0.06 3.60 11.00
CA THR A 50 -1.50 3.58 11.29
C THR A 50 -2.19 4.87 10.81
N LEU A 51 -1.58 6.04 11.05
CA LEU A 51 -2.13 7.32 10.55
C LEU A 51 -2.17 7.38 9.03
N CYS A 52 -1.10 6.95 8.35
CA CYS A 52 -1.07 6.84 6.89
C CYS A 52 -2.17 5.91 6.36
N SER A 53 -2.50 4.84 7.08
CA SER A 53 -3.52 3.87 6.64
C SER A 53 -4.93 4.43 6.48
N VAL A 54 -5.24 5.52 7.18
CA VAL A 54 -6.51 6.24 7.01
C VAL A 54 -6.61 6.85 5.62
N LEU A 55 -5.50 7.35 5.08
CA LEU A 55 -5.45 7.96 3.75
C LEU A 55 -5.32 6.92 2.65
N THR A 56 -4.49 5.89 2.86
CA THR A 56 -4.26 4.84 1.85
C THR A 56 -5.38 3.82 1.76
N LEU A 57 -6.29 3.81 2.76
CA LEU A 57 -7.35 2.80 2.91
C LEU A 57 -6.79 1.37 2.96
N ALA A 58 -5.54 1.21 3.40
CA ALA A 58 -4.86 -0.07 3.56
C ALA A 58 -4.58 -0.32 5.06
N PRO A 59 -5.46 -1.00 5.82
CA PRO A 59 -5.38 -1.11 7.27
C PRO A 59 -4.01 -1.61 7.74
N TYR A 60 -3.27 -0.77 8.47
CA TYR A 60 -1.84 -0.93 8.70
C TYR A 60 -1.45 -2.29 9.30
N ALA A 61 -2.13 -2.74 10.36
CA ALA A 61 -1.79 -4.00 11.03
C ALA A 61 -2.03 -5.23 10.15
N HIS A 62 -3.10 -5.22 9.34
CA HIS A 62 -3.38 -6.31 8.41
C HIS A 62 -2.39 -6.28 7.23
N TRP A 63 -2.22 -5.10 6.62
CA TRP A 63 -1.30 -4.87 5.52
C TRP A 63 0.14 -5.25 5.89
N ARG A 64 0.66 -4.78 7.03
CA ARG A 64 2.02 -5.08 7.51
C ARG A 64 2.26 -6.59 7.65
N ARG A 65 1.29 -7.34 8.17
CA ARG A 65 1.40 -8.81 8.31
C ARG A 65 1.44 -9.51 6.96
N HIS A 66 0.57 -9.12 6.04
CA HIS A 66 0.57 -9.67 4.68
C HIS A 66 1.84 -9.31 3.92
N HIS A 67 2.27 -8.05 4.01
CA HIS A 67 3.49 -7.56 3.38
C HIS A 67 4.75 -8.26 3.89
N ALA A 68 4.84 -8.50 5.20
CA ALA A 68 5.94 -9.28 5.77
C ALA A 68 5.95 -10.72 5.25
N ARG A 69 4.79 -11.37 5.12
CA ARG A 69 4.68 -12.71 4.53
C ARG A 69 5.08 -12.71 3.05
N HIS A 70 4.62 -11.72 2.30
CA HIS A 70 4.99 -11.51 0.92
C HIS A 70 6.51 -11.43 0.74
N HIS A 71 7.22 -10.64 1.54
CA HIS A 71 8.69 -10.61 1.46
C HIS A 71 9.38 -11.94 1.81
N VAL A 72 8.74 -12.79 2.62
CA VAL A 72 9.25 -14.13 2.94
C VAL A 72 9.00 -15.15 1.82
N SER A 73 7.90 -15.01 1.08
CA SER A 73 7.45 -15.99 0.07
C SER A 73 7.43 -15.47 -1.37
N TRP A 74 7.87 -14.24 -1.63
CA TRP A 74 7.83 -13.63 -2.96
C TRP A 74 8.49 -14.54 -3.99
N ASN A 75 7.78 -14.83 -5.07
CA ASN A 75 8.24 -15.68 -6.17
C ASN A 75 8.62 -17.12 -5.75
N ASN A 76 8.12 -17.60 -4.61
CA ASN A 76 8.26 -19.00 -4.19
C ASN A 76 7.00 -19.79 -4.53
N LEU A 77 7.02 -20.47 -5.68
CA LEU A 77 5.88 -21.23 -6.20
C LEU A 77 5.48 -22.43 -5.32
N ASP A 78 6.41 -22.97 -4.53
CA ASP A 78 6.15 -24.10 -3.62
C ASP A 78 5.35 -23.68 -2.38
N ARG A 79 5.15 -22.38 -2.15
CA ARG A 79 4.40 -21.82 -1.01
C ARG A 79 3.20 -20.96 -1.41
N ARG A 80 2.80 -21.00 -2.70
CA ARG A 80 1.77 -20.13 -3.31
C ARG A 80 0.37 -20.29 -2.73
N ASP A 81 0.04 -21.48 -2.27
CA ASP A 81 -1.28 -21.96 -1.83
C ASP A 81 -1.57 -21.72 -0.34
N THR A 82 -0.60 -21.19 0.39
CA THR A 82 -0.74 -20.91 1.83
C THR A 82 -1.65 -19.70 2.14
N GLY A 83 -2.12 -18.97 1.12
CA GLY A 83 -2.90 -17.74 1.27
C GLY A 83 -2.15 -16.62 2.01
N SER A 84 -0.83 -16.80 2.22
CA SER A 84 0.00 -15.88 2.99
C SER A 84 0.30 -14.60 2.22
N ASP A 85 0.29 -14.69 0.89
CA ASP A 85 0.67 -13.64 -0.04
C ASP A 85 -0.40 -13.44 -1.12
N ILE A 86 -1.38 -12.58 -0.80
CA ILE A 86 -2.44 -12.19 -1.73
C ILE A 86 -1.91 -11.38 -2.94
N TYR A 87 -0.70 -10.85 -2.85
CA TYR A 87 -0.09 -10.03 -3.91
C TYR A 87 0.63 -10.90 -4.95
N SER A 88 1.11 -12.07 -4.56
CA SER A 88 1.86 -13.01 -5.41
C SER A 88 1.16 -14.32 -5.69
N ALA A 89 -0.10 -14.45 -5.25
CA ALA A 89 -1.04 -15.41 -5.80
C ALA A 89 -1.37 -15.02 -7.25
N CYS A 90 -0.36 -15.03 -8.12
CA CYS A 90 -0.55 -15.08 -9.55
C CYS A 90 -1.28 -16.40 -9.81
N LEU A 91 -2.60 -16.32 -9.94
CA LEU A 91 -3.37 -17.27 -10.73
C LEU A 91 -2.81 -17.16 -12.16
N THR A 92 -1.72 -17.87 -12.45
CA THR A 92 -1.42 -18.19 -13.83
C THR A 92 -2.64 -18.98 -14.31
N VAL A 93 -3.43 -18.34 -15.17
CA VAL A 93 -4.57 -18.98 -15.81
C VAL A 93 -3.98 -20.05 -16.72
N ALA A 94 -3.94 -21.28 -16.20
CA ALA A 94 -3.59 -22.55 -16.84
C ALA A 94 -2.41 -22.55 -17.83
N GLU A 95 -1.38 -23.35 -17.53
CA GLU A 95 -0.59 -24.00 -18.60
C GLU A 95 -1.39 -25.16 -19.21
#